data_AF-A0A2A2LZC7-F1
#
_entry.id   AF-A0A2A2LZC7-F1
#
_cell.length_a   1.000
_cell.length_b   1.000
_cell.length_c   1.000
_cell.angle_alpha   90.00
_cell.angle_beta   90.00
_cell.angle_gamma   90.00
#
_symmetry.space_group_name_H-M   'P 1'
#
loop_
_entity.id
_entity.type
_entity.pdbx_description
1 polymer ?
#
loop_
_entity_poly.entity_id
_entity_poly.type
_entity_poly.pdbx_seq_one_letter_code
_entity_poly.pdbx_strand_id
1 'polypeptide(L)'
;MEYTSMLEEKVESLEKERDDLLEQLKKMNEYRKEEKAILMEEIYKKDKTIEELQDTLRDSEETIRNIHREFATYKTKSEEKARQDKSLTDANLSQLSLSEKSFVKGETRFRGNICISACEPSGKYIILENTSGAKDEDISGFQIEQYVDNHPILKYDLPLIILRVGKSIKV
;
A
#
# COMPACT_ATOMS: atom_id res chain seq x y z
N MET A 1 41.94 82.53 30.01
CA MET A 1 40.67 82.75 29.30
C MET A 1 40.48 81.73 28.19
N GLU A 2 41.52 81.41 27.41
CA GLU A 2 41.47 80.41 26.32
C GLU A 2 41.13 78.97 26.76
N TYR A 3 41.67 78.50 27.91
CA TYR A 3 41.43 77.13 28.37
C TYR A 3 39.95 76.85 28.73
N THR A 4 39.27 77.84 29.30
CA THR A 4 37.85 77.75 29.64
C THR A 4 36.99 77.69 28.38
N SER A 5 37.31 78.50 27.36
CA SER A 5 36.62 78.49 26.06
C SER A 5 36.75 77.14 25.34
N MET A 6 37.95 76.54 25.34
CA MET A 6 38.14 75.22 24.74
C MET A 6 37.34 74.12 25.45
N LEU A 7 37.20 74.21 26.77
CA LEU A 7 36.40 73.26 27.55
C LEU A 7 34.92 73.40 27.23
N GLU A 8 34.41 74.63 27.09
CA GLU A 8 33.01 74.90 26.72
C GLU A 8 32.67 74.35 25.33
N GLU A 9 33.52 74.59 24.33
CA GLU A 9 33.35 74.01 22.98
C GLU A 9 33.38 72.48 23.00
N LYS A 10 34.24 71.89 23.84
CA LYS A 10 34.34 70.43 23.95
C LYS A 10 33.10 69.83 24.62
N VAL A 11 32.54 70.49 25.63
CA VAL A 11 31.29 70.08 26.28
C VAL A 11 30.13 70.15 25.28
N GLU A 12 30.00 71.25 24.54
CA GLU A 12 28.93 71.41 23.54
C GLU A 12 29.03 70.35 22.43
N SER A 13 30.25 70.04 21.98
CA SER A 13 30.48 68.95 21.03
C SER A 13 30.06 67.58 21.58
N LEU A 14 30.35 67.29 22.85
CA LEU A 14 30.00 66.02 23.48
C LEU A 14 28.50 65.91 23.76
N GLU A 15 27.83 67.01 24.11
CA GLU A 15 26.37 67.04 24.28
C GLU A 15 25.66 66.78 22.96
N LYS A 16 26.13 67.37 21.86
CA LYS A 16 25.62 67.07 20.53
C LYS A 16 25.80 65.61 20.14
N GLU A 17 27.00 65.05 20.37
CA GLU A 17 27.27 63.63 20.10
C GLU A 17 26.38 62.70 20.93
N ARG A 18 26.17 63.01 22.21
CA ARG A 18 25.23 62.29 23.08
C ARG A 18 23.81 62.31 22.50
N ASP A 19 23.34 63.47 22.06
CA ASP A 19 21.98 63.62 21.54
C ASP A 19 21.80 62.88 20.22
N ASP A 20 22.79 62.93 19.32
CA ASP A 20 22.82 62.15 18.08
C ASP A 20 22.80 60.63 18.36
N LEU A 21 23.55 60.15 19.36
CA LEU A 21 23.56 58.75 19.77
C LEU A 21 22.23 58.32 20.40
N LEU A 22 21.59 59.18 21.20
CA LEU A 22 20.27 58.92 21.78
C LEU A 22 19.20 58.81 20.69
N GLU A 23 19.24 59.69 19.68
CA GLU A 23 18.34 59.66 18.53
C GLU A 23 18.51 58.35 17.73
N GLN A 24 19.76 57.92 17.48
CA GLN A 24 20.07 56.65 16.81
C GLN A 24 19.57 55.45 17.63
N LEU A 25 19.80 55.46 18.94
CA LEU A 25 19.34 54.39 19.84
C LEU A 25 17.82 54.27 19.84
N LYS A 26 17.11 55.41 19.80
CA LYS A 26 15.65 55.45 19.71
C LYS A 26 15.16 54.81 18.41
N LYS A 27 15.71 55.22 17.26
CA LYS A 27 15.37 54.64 15.95
C LYS A 27 15.63 53.14 15.90
N MET A 28 16.78 52.69 16.38
CA MET A 28 17.12 51.26 16.43
C MET A 28 16.13 50.47 17.30
N ASN A 29 15.71 51.02 18.44
CA ASN A 29 14.72 50.38 19.29
C ASN A 29 13.32 50.32 18.66
N GLU A 30 12.93 51.34 17.91
CA GLU A 30 11.67 51.34 17.14
C GLU A 30 11.70 50.26 16.05
N TYR A 31 12.77 50.19 15.24
CA TYR A 31 12.93 49.12 14.24
C TYR A 31 12.88 47.72 14.86
N ARG A 32 13.59 47.51 15.97
CA ARG A 32 13.58 46.22 16.67
C ARG A 32 12.18 45.87 17.22
N LYS A 33 11.41 46.86 17.63
CA LYS A 33 10.03 46.67 18.12
C LYS A 33 9.10 46.25 16.97
N GLU A 34 9.24 46.89 15.81
CA GLU A 34 8.48 46.55 14.60
C GLU A 34 8.82 45.15 14.09
N GLU A 35 10.12 44.83 13.99
CA GLU A 35 10.59 43.51 13.58
C GLU A 35 10.07 42.41 14.52
N LYS A 36 10.12 42.65 15.84
CA LYS A 36 9.55 41.72 16.83
C LYS A 36 8.04 41.53 16.65
N ALA A 37 7.29 42.58 16.30
CA ALA A 37 5.85 42.48 16.08
C ALA A 37 5.52 41.61 14.85
N ILE A 38 6.26 41.80 13.75
CA ILE A 38 6.12 41.00 12.52
C ILE A 38 6.41 39.52 12.81
N LEU A 39 7.51 39.23 13.49
CA LEU A 39 7.88 37.86 13.85
C LEU A 39 6.84 37.21 14.77
N MET A 40 6.28 37.98 15.71
CA MET A 40 5.25 37.47 16.62
C MET A 40 3.95 37.13 15.89
N GLU A 41 3.55 37.93 14.89
CA GLU A 41 2.41 37.62 14.03
C GLU A 41 2.66 36.35 13.19
N GLU A 42 3.88 36.18 12.66
CA GLU A 42 4.25 34.99 11.90
C GLU A 42 4.25 33.72 12.76
N ILE A 43 4.77 33.80 13.98
CA ILE A 43 4.71 32.70 14.96
C ILE A 43 3.26 32.33 15.25
N TYR A 44 2.40 33.31 15.52
CA TYR A 44 0.98 33.07 15.78
C TYR A 44 0.29 32.35 14.61
N LYS A 45 0.57 32.76 13.37
CA LYS A 45 0.04 32.08 12.17
C LYS A 45 0.53 30.63 12.08
N LYS A 46 1.82 30.39 12.32
CA LYS A 46 2.41 29.05 12.30
C LYS A 46 1.82 28.15 13.40
N ASP A 47 1.65 28.68 14.61
CA ASP A 47 1.05 27.94 15.73
C ASP A 47 -0.38 27.50 15.39
N LYS A 48 -1.17 28.41 14.78
CA LYS A 48 -2.52 28.07 14.31
C LYS A 48 -2.49 26.97 13.25
N THR A 49 -1.59 27.06 12.27
CA THR A 49 -1.47 26.00 11.25
C THR A 49 -1.02 24.66 11.84
N ILE A 50 -0.16 24.67 12.86
CA ILE A 50 0.26 23.45 13.57
C ILE A 50 -0.95 22.81 14.25
N GLU A 51 -1.80 23.59 14.91
CA GLU A 51 -3.02 23.11 15.55
C GLU A 51 -3.96 22.44 14.53
N GLU A 52 -4.23 23.11 13.40
CA GLU A 52 -5.07 22.57 12.31
C GLU A 52 -4.51 21.25 11.72
N LEU A 53 -3.18 21.16 11.58
CA LEU A 53 -2.51 19.95 11.10
C LEU A 53 -2.56 18.81 12.14
N GLN A 54 -2.46 19.13 13.43
CA GLN A 54 -2.56 18.14 14.50
C GLN A 54 -3.96 17.54 14.58
N ASP A 55 -5.00 18.35 14.43
CA ASP A 55 -6.39 17.86 14.36
C ASP A 55 -6.61 16.95 13.15
N THR A 56 -6.14 17.38 11.98
CA THR A 56 -6.22 16.56 10.75
C THR A 56 -5.49 15.22 10.90
N LEU A 57 -4.30 15.23 11.53
CA LEU A 57 -3.54 14.02 11.81
C LEU A 57 -4.32 13.09 12.74
N ARG A 58 -4.90 13.62 13.81
CA ARG A 58 -5.69 12.86 14.79
C ARG A 58 -6.89 12.16 14.13
N ASP A 59 -7.62 12.86 13.27
CA ASP A 59 -8.76 12.31 12.53
C ASP A 59 -8.31 11.20 11.57
N SER A 60 -7.17 11.39 10.89
CA SER A 60 -6.59 10.38 10.02
C SER A 60 -6.17 9.11 10.78
N GLU A 61 -5.57 9.26 11.97
CA GLU A 61 -5.18 8.13 12.83
C GLU A 61 -6.39 7.36 13.37
N GLU A 62 -7.49 8.06 13.68
CA GLU A 62 -8.75 7.42 14.05
C GLU A 62 -9.35 6.63 12.87
N THR A 63 -9.33 7.21 11.68
CA THR A 63 -9.78 6.54 10.44
C THR A 63 -8.98 5.27 10.18
N ILE A 64 -7.65 5.35 10.28
CA ILE A 64 -6.75 4.20 10.13
C ILE A 64 -7.04 3.13 11.19
N ARG A 65 -7.27 3.51 12.45
CA ARG A 65 -7.63 2.56 13.50
C ARG A 65 -8.95 1.85 13.22
N ASN A 66 -9.95 2.56 12.70
CA ASN A 66 -11.24 1.98 12.35
C ASN A 66 -11.10 0.97 11.19
N ILE A 67 -10.37 1.34 10.13
CA ILE A 67 -10.08 0.43 9.00
C ILE A 67 -9.37 -0.84 9.49
N HIS A 68 -8.38 -0.72 10.38
CA HIS A 68 -7.70 -1.89 10.93
C HIS A 68 -8.65 -2.81 11.73
N ARG A 69 -9.58 -2.26 12.53
CA ARG A 69 -10.58 -3.05 13.25
C ARG A 69 -11.54 -3.76 12.31
N GLU A 70 -12.01 -3.05 11.28
CA GLU A 70 -12.87 -3.63 10.26
C GLU A 70 -12.15 -4.75 9.51
N PHE A 71 -10.92 -4.52 9.07
CA PHE A 71 -10.11 -5.54 8.38
C PHE A 71 -9.87 -6.77 9.25
N ALA A 72 -9.58 -6.60 10.54
CA ALA A 72 -9.46 -7.71 11.47
C ALA A 72 -10.76 -8.52 11.57
N THR A 73 -11.90 -7.83 11.65
CA THR A 73 -13.24 -8.46 11.68
C THR A 73 -13.57 -9.17 10.38
N TYR A 74 -13.23 -8.59 9.23
CA TYR A 74 -13.41 -9.24 7.93
C TYR A 74 -12.53 -10.47 7.80
N LYS A 75 -11.29 -10.42 8.26
CA LYS A 75 -10.37 -11.56 8.26
C LYS A 75 -10.90 -12.71 9.10
N THR A 76 -11.36 -12.45 10.33
CA THR A 76 -11.92 -13.50 11.18
C THR A 76 -13.19 -14.11 10.57
N LYS A 77 -14.12 -13.28 10.07
CA LYS A 77 -15.33 -13.78 9.37
C LYS A 77 -15.00 -14.61 8.13
N SER A 78 -13.97 -14.21 7.37
CA SER A 78 -13.50 -14.95 6.19
C SER A 78 -12.91 -16.31 6.59
N GLU A 79 -12.09 -16.34 7.64
CA GLU A 79 -11.53 -17.57 8.19
C GLU A 79 -12.60 -18.51 8.78
N GLU A 80 -13.60 -17.96 9.48
CA GLU A 80 -14.76 -18.71 9.98
C GLU A 80 -15.57 -19.32 8.84
N LYS A 81 -15.84 -18.54 7.77
CA LYS A 81 -16.52 -19.02 6.58
C LYS A 81 -15.71 -20.12 5.89
N ALA A 82 -14.39 -19.97 5.78
CA ALA A 82 -13.51 -21.00 5.23
C ALA A 82 -13.51 -22.29 6.09
N ARG A 83 -13.56 -22.16 7.42
CA ARG A 83 -13.70 -23.31 8.33
C ARG A 83 -15.07 -23.99 8.21
N GLN A 84 -16.14 -23.21 8.09
CA GLN A 84 -17.49 -23.74 7.91
C GLN A 84 -17.64 -24.46 6.56
N ASP A 85 -17.15 -23.85 5.47
CA ASP A 85 -17.08 -24.48 4.15
C ASP A 85 -16.27 -25.77 4.22
N LYS A 86 -15.13 -25.78 4.92
CA LYS A 86 -14.30 -26.98 5.11
C LYS A 86 -15.02 -28.07 5.92
N SER A 87 -15.71 -27.70 6.99
CA SER A 87 -16.51 -28.64 7.79
C SER A 87 -17.69 -29.22 7.01
N LEU A 88 -18.34 -28.43 6.16
CA LEU A 88 -19.40 -28.91 5.27
C LEU A 88 -18.83 -29.83 4.18
N THR A 89 -17.65 -29.53 3.64
CA THR A 89 -16.97 -30.45 2.72
C THR A 89 -16.53 -31.72 3.43
N ASP A 90 -16.01 -31.69 4.66
CA ASP A 90 -15.57 -32.89 5.40
C ASP A 90 -16.77 -33.77 5.82
N ALA A 91 -17.91 -33.16 6.17
CA ALA A 91 -19.16 -33.87 6.43
C ALA A 91 -19.70 -34.54 5.15
N ASN A 92 -19.68 -33.83 4.01
CA ASN A 92 -20.04 -34.40 2.72
C ASN A 92 -19.02 -35.45 2.24
N LEU A 93 -17.73 -35.28 2.55
CA LEU A 93 -16.65 -36.23 2.21
C LEU A 93 -16.75 -37.52 3.04
N SER A 94 -17.20 -37.43 4.28
CA SER A 94 -17.49 -38.61 5.11
C SER A 94 -18.67 -39.42 4.56
N GLN A 95 -19.66 -38.77 3.91
CA GLN A 95 -20.71 -39.45 3.15
C GLN A 95 -20.28 -39.91 1.75
N LEU A 96 -19.20 -39.34 1.21
CA LEU A 96 -18.68 -39.60 -0.14
C LEU A 96 -17.34 -40.36 -0.16
N SER A 97 -16.99 -41.10 0.90
CA SER A 97 -15.77 -41.95 0.97
C SER A 97 -15.76 -43.13 -0.03
N LEU A 98 -16.57 -43.06 -1.08
CA LEU A 98 -16.49 -43.81 -2.31
C LEU A 98 -16.31 -42.83 -3.50
N SER A 99 -15.19 -42.10 -3.55
CA SER A 99 -14.46 -41.77 -4.80
C SER A 99 -13.36 -40.74 -4.55
N GLU A 100 -12.11 -41.18 -4.70
CA GLU A 100 -10.95 -40.32 -4.86
C GLU A 100 -11.13 -39.42 -6.10
N LYS A 101 -11.20 -38.10 -5.91
CA LYS A 101 -10.84 -37.02 -6.86
C LYS A 101 -11.33 -35.69 -6.29
N SER A 102 -10.48 -34.93 -5.59
CA SER A 102 -10.82 -33.56 -5.16
C SER A 102 -9.77 -32.55 -5.61
N PHE A 103 -10.22 -31.65 -6.48
CA PHE A 103 -9.51 -30.47 -6.94
C PHE A 103 -9.96 -29.22 -6.20
N VAL A 104 -9.05 -28.25 -6.06
CA VAL A 104 -9.31 -26.98 -5.37
C VAL A 104 -9.81 -25.91 -6.34
N LYS A 105 -11.10 -25.57 -6.19
CA LYS A 105 -11.79 -24.26 -6.24
C LYS A 105 -11.05 -23.06 -6.89
N GLY A 106 -10.79 -23.14 -8.20
CA GLY A 106 -11.01 -22.01 -9.13
C GLY A 106 -12.20 -22.40 -10.04
N GLU A 107 -12.91 -21.47 -10.66
CA GLU A 107 -13.98 -21.82 -11.61
C GLU A 107 -13.39 -22.60 -12.80
N THR A 108 -13.25 -23.91 -12.68
CA THR A 108 -12.80 -24.77 -13.76
C THR A 108 -13.93 -24.93 -14.76
N ARG A 109 -13.97 -24.07 -15.76
CA ARG A 109 -14.88 -24.21 -16.90
C ARG A 109 -14.23 -25.11 -17.93
N PHE A 110 -14.41 -26.41 -17.77
CA PHE A 110 -14.00 -27.37 -18.79
C PHE A 110 -15.00 -27.36 -19.94
N ARG A 111 -14.52 -27.18 -21.16
CA ARG A 111 -15.29 -27.39 -22.38
C ARG A 111 -14.62 -28.48 -23.18
N GLY A 112 -15.33 -29.59 -23.39
CA GLY A 112 -14.83 -30.75 -24.14
C GLY A 112 -14.35 -31.89 -23.24
N ASN A 113 -13.57 -32.78 -23.83
CA ASN A 113 -13.21 -34.08 -23.26
C ASN A 113 -11.86 -34.10 -22.53
N ILE A 114 -11.10 -33.01 -22.59
CA ILE A 114 -9.80 -32.88 -21.92
C ILE A 114 -9.94 -31.90 -20.76
N CYS A 115 -9.50 -32.32 -19.58
CA CYS A 115 -9.41 -31.47 -18.41
C CYS A 115 -7.98 -31.46 -17.85
N ILE A 116 -7.61 -30.40 -17.16
CA ILE A 116 -6.45 -30.42 -16.29
C ILE A 116 -6.90 -31.16 -15.03
N SER A 117 -6.38 -32.38 -14.78
CA SER A 117 -6.73 -33.30 -13.68
C SER A 117 -5.96 -33.06 -12.38
N ALA A 118 -4.80 -32.40 -12.46
CA ALA A 118 -4.03 -31.96 -11.30
C ALA A 118 -3.01 -30.90 -11.72
N CYS A 119 -2.68 -30.00 -10.79
CA CYS A 119 -1.54 -29.11 -10.90
C CYS A 119 -0.63 -29.34 -9.71
N GLU A 120 0.67 -29.48 -9.94
CA GLU A 120 1.62 -29.59 -8.85
C GLU A 120 1.86 -28.21 -8.19
N PRO A 121 1.85 -28.09 -6.85
CA PRO A 121 1.93 -26.80 -6.16
C PRO A 121 3.19 -25.97 -6.42
N SER A 122 4.34 -26.60 -6.67
CA SER A 122 5.58 -25.90 -7.05
C SER A 122 5.60 -25.43 -8.51
N GLY A 123 4.55 -25.75 -9.29
CA GLY A 123 4.43 -25.37 -10.70
C GLY A 123 5.26 -26.21 -11.64
N LYS A 124 5.77 -27.37 -11.20
CA LYS A 124 6.70 -28.20 -11.99
C LYS A 124 6.01 -28.95 -13.12
N TYR A 125 4.76 -29.34 -12.93
CA TYR A 125 4.00 -30.09 -13.94
C TYR A 125 2.50 -29.91 -13.75
N ILE A 126 1.76 -30.21 -14.82
CA ILE A 126 0.32 -30.42 -14.79
C ILE A 126 -0.02 -31.82 -15.31
N ILE A 127 -1.21 -32.29 -14.98
CA ILE A 127 -1.74 -33.54 -15.53
C ILE A 127 -2.97 -33.19 -16.38
N LEU A 128 -2.96 -33.61 -17.63
CA LEU A 128 -4.13 -33.56 -18.51
C LEU A 128 -4.78 -34.94 -18.51
N GLU A 129 -6.11 -35.00 -18.35
CA GLU A 129 -6.90 -36.24 -18.39
C GLU A 129 -7.94 -36.15 -19.49
N ASN A 130 -8.06 -37.22 -20.27
CA ASN A 130 -9.21 -37.41 -21.14
C ASN A 130 -10.37 -38.00 -20.31
N THR A 131 -11.34 -37.15 -19.98
CA THR A 131 -12.55 -37.51 -19.21
C THR A 131 -13.66 -38.09 -20.08
N SER A 132 -13.44 -38.26 -21.39
CA SER A 132 -14.37 -38.97 -22.25
C SER A 132 -14.49 -40.43 -21.79
N GLY A 133 -15.73 -40.94 -21.76
CA GLY A 133 -16.00 -42.36 -21.53
C GLY A 133 -15.96 -43.22 -22.78
N ALA A 134 -15.80 -42.63 -23.98
CA ALA A 134 -16.04 -43.33 -25.24
C ALA A 134 -15.11 -42.96 -26.40
N LYS A 135 -14.38 -41.83 -26.32
CA LYS A 135 -13.62 -41.28 -27.44
C LYS A 135 -12.17 -40.93 -27.06
N ASP A 136 -11.22 -41.43 -27.85
CA ASP A 136 -9.84 -40.97 -27.83
C ASP A 136 -9.76 -39.54 -28.38
N GLU A 137 -9.01 -38.67 -27.72
CA GLU A 137 -8.88 -37.27 -28.13
C GLU A 137 -7.50 -37.00 -28.69
N ASP A 138 -7.48 -36.43 -29.89
CA ASP A 138 -6.25 -35.90 -30.46
C ASP A 138 -5.99 -34.52 -29.85
N ILE A 139 -4.93 -34.42 -29.06
CA ILE A 139 -4.49 -33.18 -28.41
C ILE A 139 -3.25 -32.59 -29.08
N SER A 140 -2.94 -33.06 -30.29
CA SER A 140 -1.87 -32.53 -31.12
C SER A 140 -2.05 -31.05 -31.38
N GLY A 141 -1.03 -30.24 -31.10
CA GLY A 141 -1.08 -28.79 -31.32
C GLY A 141 -1.94 -28.02 -30.33
N PHE A 142 -2.42 -28.67 -29.26
CA PHE A 142 -3.03 -27.95 -28.14
C PHE A 142 -1.97 -27.08 -27.47
N GLN A 143 -2.36 -25.89 -27.03
CA GLN A 143 -1.48 -24.95 -26.37
C GLN A 143 -1.81 -24.84 -24.88
N ILE A 144 -0.77 -24.94 -24.04
CA ILE A 144 -0.82 -24.68 -22.61
C ILE A 144 -0.27 -23.28 -22.38
N GLU A 145 -1.09 -22.40 -21.81
CA GLU A 145 -0.69 -21.04 -21.46
C GLU A 145 -0.74 -20.85 -19.94
N GLN A 146 0.36 -20.37 -19.36
CA GLN A 146 0.44 -20.01 -17.95
C GLN A 146 0.34 -18.49 -17.80
N TYR A 147 -0.56 -18.05 -16.92
CA TYR A 147 -0.74 -16.63 -16.59
C TYR A 147 -0.38 -16.38 -15.13
N VAL A 148 0.34 -15.30 -14.87
CA VAL A 148 0.58 -14.74 -13.53
C VAL A 148 0.14 -13.28 -13.57
N ASP A 149 -0.75 -12.88 -12.66
CA ASP A 149 -1.32 -11.53 -12.60
C ASP A 149 -1.88 -11.05 -13.96
N ASN A 150 -2.58 -11.95 -14.67
CA ASN A 150 -3.14 -11.74 -16.02
C ASN A 150 -2.11 -11.51 -17.14
N HIS A 151 -0.83 -11.75 -16.89
CA HIS A 151 0.21 -11.72 -17.92
C HIS A 151 0.62 -13.13 -18.32
N PRO A 152 0.61 -13.47 -19.63
CA PRO A 152 1.08 -14.77 -20.09
C PRO A 152 2.60 -14.85 -19.92
N ILE A 153 3.07 -15.82 -19.13
CA ILE A 153 4.50 -16.01 -18.83
C ILE A 153 5.11 -17.19 -19.58
N LEU A 154 4.30 -18.18 -19.96
CA LEU A 154 4.74 -19.38 -20.66
C LEU A 154 3.66 -19.81 -21.65
N LYS A 155 4.10 -20.20 -22.85
CA LYS A 155 3.29 -20.90 -23.84
C LYS A 155 4.01 -22.17 -24.25
N TYR A 156 3.31 -23.29 -24.23
CA TYR A 156 3.83 -24.58 -24.63
C TYR A 156 2.86 -25.29 -25.56
N ASP A 157 3.35 -25.65 -26.74
CA ASP A 157 2.60 -26.40 -27.73
C ASP A 157 2.83 -27.90 -27.54
N LEU A 158 1.74 -28.65 -27.37
CA LEU A 158 1.79 -30.10 -27.24
C LEU A 158 2.23 -30.73 -28.57
N PRO A 159 3.15 -31.71 -28.52
CA PRO A 159 3.54 -32.46 -29.71
C PRO A 159 2.40 -33.36 -30.19
N LEU A 160 2.62 -34.07 -31.29
CA LEU A 160 1.61 -34.98 -31.85
C LEU A 160 1.27 -36.11 -30.86
N ILE A 161 0.12 -36.00 -30.19
CA ILE A 161 -0.31 -36.88 -29.11
C ILE A 161 -1.81 -37.14 -29.20
N ILE A 162 -2.18 -38.42 -29.16
CA ILE A 162 -3.56 -38.88 -28.95
C ILE A 162 -3.70 -39.37 -27.51
N LEU A 163 -4.53 -38.69 -26.72
CA LEU A 163 -4.84 -39.06 -25.35
C LEU A 163 -6.04 -40.02 -25.32
N ARG A 164 -5.77 -41.29 -25.03
CA ARG A 164 -6.79 -42.34 -25.03
C ARG A 164 -7.86 -42.14 -23.95
N VAL A 165 -9.04 -42.73 -24.16
CA VAL A 165 -10.16 -42.77 -23.21
C VAL A 165 -9.68 -43.10 -21.80
N GLY A 166 -10.00 -42.22 -20.84
CA GLY A 166 -9.68 -42.40 -19.42
C GLY A 166 -8.17 -42.40 -19.10
N LYS A 167 -7.31 -41.97 -20.03
CA LYS A 167 -5.87 -41.84 -19.80
C LYS A 167 -5.49 -40.40 -19.50
N SER A 168 -4.35 -40.27 -18.84
CA SER A 168 -3.76 -38.99 -18.46
C SER A 168 -2.33 -38.88 -18.95
N ILE A 169 -1.89 -37.65 -19.22
CA ILE A 169 -0.51 -37.31 -19.55
C ILE A 169 -0.01 -36.23 -18.58
N LYS A 170 1.25 -36.38 -18.17
CA LYS A 170 1.97 -35.38 -17.38
C LYS A 170 2.76 -34.49 -18.32
N VAL A 171 2.56 -33.18 -18.20
CA VAL A 171 3.30 -32.15 -18.94
C VAL A 171 4.15 -31.38 -17.96
#